data_AF-A0A377DB37-F1
#
_entry.id   AF-A0A377DB37-F1
#
_cell.length_a   1.000
_cell.length_b   1.000
_cell.length_c   1.000
_cell.angle_alpha   90.00
_cell.angle_beta   90.00
_cell.angle_gamma   90.00
#
_symmetry.space_group_name_H-M   'P 1'
#
loop_
_entity.id
_entity.type
_entity.pdbx_description
1 polymer ?
#
loop_
_entity_poly.entity_id
_entity_poly.type
_entity_poly.pdbx_seq_one_letter_code
_entity_poly.pdbx_strand_id
1 'polypeptide(L)'
;MAVLGLQGVRGGVGTTTITAALAWSLQMLGENVLVVDACPDNLLRLSFNVDFTHRQGWARAMLDDQDWRDARVALIPRNSICCLWSVIH
;
A
#
# COMPACT_ATOMS: atom_id res chain seq x y z
N MET A 1 18.95 -0.24 -0.86
CA MET A 1 17.51 -0.36 -0.58
C MET A 1 17.15 0.72 0.42
N ALA A 2 16.25 1.63 0.05
CA ALA A 2 15.81 2.73 0.89
C ALA A 2 14.43 2.42 1.47
N VAL A 3 14.22 2.77 2.75
CA VAL A 3 12.92 2.67 3.42
C VAL A 3 12.51 4.08 3.82
N LEU A 4 11.32 4.49 3.41
CA LEU A 4 10.79 5.83 3.67
C LEU A 4 9.53 5.68 4.54
N GLY A 5 9.59 6.23 5.75
CA GLY A 5 8.42 6.38 6.61
C GLY A 5 7.76 7.74 6.37
N LEU A 6 6.51 7.73 5.94
CA LEU A 6 5.72 8.96 5.74
C LEU A 6 4.65 9.04 6.82
N GLN A 7 4.74 10.05 7.68
CA GLN A 7 3.78 10.28 8.75
C GLN A 7 3.27 11.72 8.73
N GLY A 8 1.96 11.88 8.78
CA GLY A 8 1.33 13.20 8.90
C GLY A 8 1.29 13.66 10.37
N VAL A 9 1.42 14.96 10.61
CA VAL A 9 1.24 15.54 11.95
C VAL A 9 -0.21 15.43 12.42
N ARG A 10 -1.17 15.42 11.48
CA ARG A 10 -2.61 15.30 11.72
C ARG A 10 -3.25 14.49 10.60
N GLY A 11 -4.49 14.06 10.81
CA GLY A 11 -5.32 13.51 9.73
C GLY A 11 -5.58 14.54 8.64
N GLY A 12 -5.68 14.09 7.39
CA GLY A 12 -6.04 14.94 6.24
C GLY A 12 -4.91 15.85 5.70
N VAL A 13 -3.68 15.75 6.19
CA VAL A 13 -2.54 16.53 5.67
C VAL A 13 -1.97 16.01 4.34
N GLY A 14 -2.60 14.99 3.75
CA GLY A 14 -2.22 14.44 2.45
C GLY A 14 -1.09 13.40 2.47
N THR A 15 -0.73 12.83 3.62
CA THR A 15 0.33 11.80 3.73
C THR A 15 0.09 10.62 2.79
N THR A 16 -1.13 10.09 2.74
CA THR A 16 -1.52 9.00 1.84
C THR A 16 -1.38 9.41 0.37
N THR A 17 -1.83 10.62 0.02
CA THR A 17 -1.71 11.16 -1.34
C THR A 17 -0.26 11.31 -1.78
N ILE A 18 0.59 11.87 -0.92
CA ILE A 18 2.03 12.01 -1.17
C ILE A 18 2.69 10.64 -1.31
N THR A 19 2.30 9.68 -0.46
CA THR A 19 2.80 8.29 -0.52
C THR A 19 2.49 7.66 -1.88
N ALA A 20 1.24 7.77 -2.34
CA ALA A 20 0.82 7.24 -3.65
C ALA A 20 1.57 7.93 -4.81
N ALA A 21 1.64 9.26 -4.79
CA ALA A 21 2.32 10.04 -5.84
C ALA A 21 3.83 9.77 -5.90
N LEU A 22 4.48 9.64 -4.74
CA LEU A 22 5.90 9.32 -4.65
C LEU A 22 6.18 7.92 -5.19
N ALA A 23 5.37 6.94 -4.78
CA ALA A 23 5.50 5.58 -5.27
C ALA A 23 5.33 5.48 -6.79
N TRP A 24 4.30 6.16 -7.33
CA TRP A 24 4.08 6.25 -8.77
C TRP A 24 5.27 6.89 -9.49
N SER A 25 5.81 7.98 -8.96
CA SER A 25 6.94 8.69 -9.57
C SER A 25 8.21 7.84 -9.59
N LEU A 26 8.50 7.13 -8.49
CA LEU A 26 9.63 6.19 -8.42
C LEU A 26 9.45 5.03 -9.41
N GLN A 27 8.24 4.50 -9.52
CA GLN A 27 7.93 3.46 -10.48
C GLN A 27 8.11 3.95 -11.93
N MET A 28 7.69 5.17 -12.25
CA MET A 28 7.94 5.80 -13.56
C MET A 28 9.43 5.99 -13.87
N LEU A 29 10.26 6.14 -12.84
CA LEU A 29 11.72 6.21 -12.96
C LEU A 29 12.40 4.83 -13.13
N GLY A 30 11.62 3.74 -13.12
CA GLY A 30 12.12 2.38 -13.28
C GLY A 30 12.53 1.68 -11.99
N GLU A 31 12.25 2.28 -10.83
CA GLU A 31 12.54 1.67 -9.53
C GLU A 31 11.54 0.56 -9.20
N ASN A 32 12.02 -0.46 -8.46
CA ASN A 32 11.14 -1.48 -7.88
C ASN A 32 10.63 -0.99 -6.53
N VAL A 33 9.37 -0.56 -6.49
CA VAL A 33 8.79 0.07 -5.31
C VAL A 33 7.94 -0.94 -4.55
N LEU A 34 7.95 -0.88 -3.23
CA LEU A 34 6.94 -1.56 -2.42
C LEU A 34 6.30 -0.49 -1.55
N VAL A 35 4.99 -0.30 -1.72
CA VAL A 35 4.22 0.64 -0.91
C VAL A 35 3.39 -0.17 0.06
N VAL A 36 3.46 0.19 1.34
CA VAL A 36 2.72 -0.47 2.42
C VAL A 36 1.86 0.59 3.09
N ASP A 37 0.55 0.35 3.15
CA ASP A 37 -0.33 1.12 4.02
C ASP A 37 -0.20 0.57 5.44
N ALA A 38 0.11 1.45 6.40
CA ALA A 38 0.21 1.15 7.82
C ALA A 38 -0.93 1.80 8.64
N CYS A 39 -1.94 2.34 7.96
CA CYS A 39 -3.12 2.95 8.54
C CYS A 39 -4.31 1.96 8.49
N PRO A 40 -5.07 1.79 9.60
CA PRO A 40 -6.26 0.94 9.61
C PRO A 40 -7.37 1.37 8.64
N ASP A 41 -7.46 2.66 8.30
CA ASP A 41 -8.43 3.16 7.32
C ASP A 41 -8.14 2.63 5.90
N ASN A 42 -6.88 2.26 5.64
CA ASN A 42 -6.41 1.65 4.40
C ASN A 42 -6.85 2.43 3.15
N LEU A 43 -6.79 3.76 3.20
CA LEU A 43 -7.26 4.64 2.12
C LEU A 43 -6.30 4.67 0.94
N LEU A 44 -5.04 4.24 1.11
CA LEU A 44 -4.04 4.21 0.03
C LEU A 44 -4.51 3.37 -1.16
N ARG A 45 -5.28 2.29 -0.88
CA ARG A 45 -5.84 1.40 -1.89
C ARG A 45 -6.65 2.14 -2.97
N LEU A 46 -7.31 3.23 -2.60
CA LEU A 46 -8.18 4.01 -3.49
C LEU A 46 -7.37 4.77 -4.55
N SER A 47 -6.17 5.25 -4.22
CA SER A 47 -5.25 5.88 -5.18
C SER A 47 -4.80 4.92 -6.28
N PHE A 48 -5.00 3.62 -6.06
CA PHE A 48 -4.59 2.54 -6.93
C PHE A 48 -5.79 1.77 -7.51
N ASN A 49 -6.99 2.33 -7.39
CA ASN A 49 -8.22 1.76 -7.94
C ASN A 49 -8.55 0.35 -7.44
N VAL A 50 -8.08 0.02 -6.23
CA VAL A 50 -8.44 -1.23 -5.53
C VAL A 50 -9.75 -1.00 -4.76
N ASP A 51 -10.71 -1.90 -4.97
CA ASP A 51 -12.05 -1.80 -4.39
C ASP A 51 -12.03 -1.90 -2.85
N PHE A 52 -12.96 -1.20 -2.19
CA PHE A 52 -13.09 -1.23 -0.73
C PHE A 52 -13.52 -2.61 -0.19
N THR A 53 -14.22 -3.40 -1.00
CA THR A 53 -14.63 -4.77 -0.70
C THR A 53 -13.48 -5.76 -0.70
N HIS A 54 -12.31 -5.39 -1.25
CA HIS A 54 -11.12 -6.23 -1.17
C HIS A 54 -10.63 -6.26 0.28
N ARG A 55 -10.75 -7.44 0.92
CA ARG A 55 -10.40 -7.68 2.33
C ARG A 55 -9.08 -8.41 2.54
N GLN A 56 -8.39 -8.80 1.47
CA GLN A 56 -7.08 -9.44 1.60
C GLN A 56 -5.99 -8.39 1.65
N GLY A 57 -4.95 -8.64 2.43
CA GLY A 57 -3.86 -7.68 2.61
C GLY A 57 -2.74 -8.29 3.44
N TRP A 58 -1.58 -7.66 3.42
CA TRP A 58 -0.40 -8.17 4.12
C TRP A 58 -0.67 -8.42 5.61
N ALA A 59 -1.37 -7.48 6.26
CA ALA A 59 -1.69 -7.57 7.68
C ALA A 59 -2.67 -8.71 7.97
N ARG A 60 -3.66 -8.95 7.10
CA ARG A 60 -4.60 -10.05 7.24
C ARG A 60 -3.94 -11.40 7.04
N ALA A 61 -3.12 -11.51 5.99
CA ALA A 61 -2.35 -12.72 5.70
C ALA A 61 -1.46 -13.11 6.89
N MET A 62 -0.78 -12.14 7.51
CA MET A 62 0.01 -12.40 8.71
C MET A 62 -0.84 -12.87 9.91
N LEU A 63 -2.05 -12.34 10.10
CA LEU A 63 -2.96 -12.81 11.14
C LEU A 63 -3.52 -14.22 10.89
N ASP A 64 -3.69 -14.57 9.62
CA ASP A 64 -4.21 -15.87 9.18
C ASP A 64 -3.10 -16.92 8.97
N ASP A 65 -1.85 -16.65 9.40
CA ASP A 65 -0.67 -17.50 9.22
C ASP A 65 -0.36 -17.87 7.75
N GLN A 66 -0.63 -16.93 6.85
CA GLN A 66 -0.36 -17.01 5.41
C GLN A 66 0.86 -16.16 5.03
N ASP A 67 1.50 -16.46 3.89
CA ASP A 67 2.56 -15.59 3.37
C ASP A 67 1.96 -14.26 2.91
N TRP A 68 2.38 -13.16 3.54
CA TRP A 68 1.95 -11.80 3.19
C TRP A 68 2.22 -11.44 1.73
N ARG A 69 3.19 -12.10 1.09
CA ARG A 69 3.53 -11.94 -0.32
C ARG A 69 2.43 -12.40 -1.26
N ASP A 70 1.56 -13.30 -0.83
CA ASP A 70 0.45 -13.79 -1.65
C ASP A 70 -0.73 -12.79 -1.63
N ALA A 71 -0.78 -11.93 -0.62
CA ALA A 71 -1.76 -10.86 -0.51
C ALA A 71 -1.38 -9.59 -1.28
N ARG A 72 -0.39 -9.67 -2.19
CA ARG A 72 0.07 -8.51 -2.95
C ARG A 72 -0.85 -8.17 -4.12
N VAL A 73 -1.08 -6.88 -4.35
CA VAL A 73 -1.86 -6.40 -5.49
C VAL A 73 -0.94 -5.75 -6.52
N ALA A 74 -0.55 -6.50 -7.55
CA ALA A 74 0.23 -5.96 -8.66
C ALA A 74 -0.64 -5.09 -9.58
N LEU A 75 -0.32 -3.81 -9.67
CA LEU A 75 -1.08 -2.85 -10.49
C LEU A 75 -0.48 -2.62 -11.88
N ILE A 76 0.79 -2.99 -12.09
CA ILE A 76 1.50 -2.80 -13.35
C ILE A 76 2.38 -4.04 -13.60
N PRO A 77 2.49 -4.55 -14.85
CA PRO A 77 3.30 -5.73 -15.17
C PRO A 77 4.82 -5.56 -14.97
N ARG A 78 5.30 -4.34 -14.65
CA ARG A 78 6.67 -4.11 -14.18
C ARG A 78 6.64 -3.57 -12.75
N ASN A 79 6.99 -4.46 -11.83
CA ASN A 79 7.52 -4.19 -10.49
C ASN A 79 6.61 -3.39 -9.54
N SER A 80 5.75 -4.18 -8.88
CA SER A 80 5.28 -4.10 -7.49
C SER A 80 4.65 -2.78 -7.00
N ILE A 81 3.38 -2.89 -6.61
CA ILE A 81 2.70 -2.03 -5.62
C ILE A 81 2.00 -3.04 -4.68
N CYS A 82 1.84 -2.77 -3.39
CA CYS A 82 1.17 -3.72 -2.49
C CYS A 82 0.36 -2.98 -1.42
N CYS A 83 -0.73 -2.36 -1.85
CA CYS A 83 -1.76 -1.94 -0.91
C CYS A 83 -2.53 -3.17 -0.45
N LEU A 84 -2.46 -3.49 0.85
CA LEU A 84 -3.67 -3.54 1.67
C LEU A 84 -3.30 -3.80 3.14
N TRP A 85 -3.63 -2.85 4.00
CA TRP A 85 -3.89 -3.12 5.40
C TRP A 85 -5.34 -3.63 5.50
N SER A 86 -5.56 -4.91 5.79
CA SER A 86 -6.91 -5.38 6.13
C SER A 86 -6.97 -5.93 7.54
N VAL A 87 -7.07 -5.01 8.48
CA VAL A 87 -7.64 -5.20 9.81
C VAL A 87 -8.34 -3.86 10.00
N ILE A 88 -9.67 -3.73 9.94
CA ILE A 88 -10.61 -4.02 11.03
C ILE A 88 -12.04 -4.28 10.45
N HIS A 89 -12.74 -5.27 11.02
CA HIS A 89 -14.05 -5.90 10.71
C HIS A 89 -14.00 -7.21 9.93
#